data_AF-A0A8T1RZG3-F1
#
_entry.id   AF-A0A8T1RZG3-F1
#
_cell.length_a   1.000
_cell.length_b   1.000
_cell.length_c   1.000
_cell.angle_alpha   90.00
_cell.angle_beta   90.00
_cell.angle_gamma   90.00
#
_symmetry.space_group_name_H-M   'P 1'
#
loop_
_entity.id
_entity.type
_entity.pdbx_description
1 polymer ?
#
loop_
_entity_poly.entity_id
_entity_poly.type
_entity_poly.pdbx_seq_one_letter_code
_entity_poly.pdbx_strand_id
1 'polypeptide(L)'
;MFIGTADERNLRPHAFYQVHRITGKMVATASYETIVSSTKVLEMSLLPENNMAANIDCAGILKLRNSDIELRKGETDIGRKNTRVRLVFRVHVPQGNGKVVSIQAASVPIECSQRSAQELPQVERCSLSAGSG
;
A
#
# COMPACT_ATOMS: atom_id res chain seq x y z
N MET A 1 -3.69 9.85 0.87
CA MET A 1 -3.25 8.46 1.11
C MET A 1 -1.77 8.30 0.78
N PHE A 2 -1.03 7.48 1.51
CA PHE A 2 0.37 7.14 1.19
C PHE A 2 0.67 5.67 1.52
N ILE A 3 1.86 5.17 1.14
CA ILE A 3 2.31 3.82 1.48
C ILE A 3 3.12 3.86 2.78
N GLY A 4 2.61 3.18 3.80
CA GLY A 4 3.21 3.11 5.13
C GLY A 4 3.92 1.78 5.40
N THR A 5 4.69 1.76 6.49
CA THR A 5 5.25 0.56 7.12
C THR A 5 4.14 -0.40 7.56
N ALA A 6 4.42 -1.70 7.56
CA ALA A 6 3.47 -2.71 8.02
C ALA A 6 3.41 -2.87 9.56
N ASP A 7 4.42 -2.38 10.28
CA ASP A 7 4.49 -2.37 11.76
C ASP A 7 3.44 -1.43 12.36
N GLU A 8 2.55 -2.00 13.18
CA GLU A 8 1.44 -1.29 13.82
C GLU A 8 1.90 -0.29 14.88
N ARG A 9 3.04 -0.54 15.54
CA ARG A 9 3.54 0.34 16.61
C ARG A 9 4.18 1.61 16.07
N ASN A 10 4.66 1.58 14.83
CA ASN A 10 5.45 2.64 14.21
C ASN A 10 5.02 2.89 12.76
N LEU A 11 3.77 3.31 12.57
CA LEU A 11 3.28 3.66 11.25
C LEU A 11 3.98 4.91 10.71
N ARG A 12 4.80 4.74 9.69
CA ARG A 12 5.58 5.79 9.02
C ARG A 12 5.55 5.58 7.51
N PRO A 13 5.84 6.59 6.68
CA PRO A 13 6.04 6.40 5.25
C PRO A 13 7.07 5.31 4.97
N HIS A 14 6.76 4.41 4.04
CA HIS A 14 7.66 3.33 3.67
C HIS A 14 8.83 3.89 2.83
N ALA A 15 10.06 3.50 3.17
CA ALA A 15 11.26 4.04 2.49
C ALA A 15 11.42 3.52 1.05
N PHE A 16 11.03 2.27 0.82
CA PHE A 16 11.25 1.55 -0.45
C PHE A 16 10.00 1.43 -1.33
N TYR A 17 8.85 1.92 -0.86
CA TYR A 17 7.59 1.86 -1.61
C TYR A 17 6.89 3.20 -1.53
N GLN A 18 6.33 3.66 -2.65
CA GLN A 18 5.56 4.88 -2.74
C GLN A 18 4.22 4.61 -3.40
N VAL A 19 3.25 5.48 -3.14
CA VAL A 19 1.98 5.44 -3.87
C VAL A 19 2.25 5.90 -5.30
N HIS A 20 1.55 5.32 -6.27
CA HIS A 20 1.62 5.74 -7.65
C HIS A 20 0.22 6.03 -8.16
N ARG A 21 0.00 7.21 -8.72
CA ARG A 21 -1.27 7.54 -9.35
C ARG A 21 -1.48 6.72 -10.63
N ILE A 22 -2.56 5.97 -10.68
CA ILE A 22 -3.02 5.25 -11.87
C ILE A 22 -4.03 6.13 -12.62
N THR A 23 -3.91 6.16 -13.94
CA THR A 23 -4.86 6.82 -14.85
C THR A 23 -5.33 5.84 -15.92
N GLY A 24 -6.51 6.06 -16.48
CA GLY A 24 -7.04 5.24 -17.56
C GLY A 24 -8.55 5.33 -17.69
N LYS A 25 -9.10 4.79 -18.77
CA LYS A 25 -10.55 4.83 -19.04
C LYS A 25 -11.41 4.11 -17.98
N MET A 26 -10.83 3.11 -17.31
CA MET A 26 -11.51 2.36 -16.25
C MET A 26 -11.29 2.93 -14.84
N VAL A 27 -10.52 4.02 -14.72
CA VAL A 27 -10.30 4.70 -13.44
C VAL A 27 -11.32 5.82 -13.32
N ALA A 28 -12.28 5.66 -12.42
CA ALA A 28 -13.36 6.59 -12.19
C ALA A 28 -13.02 7.64 -11.13
N THR A 29 -12.15 7.31 -10.17
CA THR A 29 -11.85 8.22 -9.06
C THR A 29 -10.84 9.28 -9.48
N ALA A 30 -11.29 10.54 -9.50
CA ALA A 30 -10.40 11.68 -9.67
C ALA A 30 -9.40 11.73 -8.51
N SER A 31 -8.12 11.83 -8.86
CA SER A 31 -7.03 11.86 -7.89
C SER A 31 -5.89 12.76 -8.35
N TYR A 32 -5.14 13.26 -7.37
CA TYR A 32 -3.97 14.10 -7.56
C TYR A 32 -2.77 13.55 -6.78
N GLU A 33 -1.59 13.57 -7.39
CA GLU A 33 -0.36 13.14 -6.75
C GLU A 33 0.43 14.38 -6.29
N THR A 34 0.84 14.40 -5.03
CA THR A 34 1.63 15.48 -4.43
C THR A 34 2.75 14.93 -3.55
N ILE A 35 3.66 15.79 -3.11
CA ILE A 35 4.72 15.45 -2.17
C ILE A 35 4.53 16.26 -0.88
N VAL A 36 4.41 15.56 0.24
CA VAL A 36 4.32 16.15 1.58
C VAL A 36 5.48 15.61 2.42
N SER A 37 6.35 16.47 2.91
CA SER A 37 7.52 16.06 3.73
C SER A 37 8.31 14.91 3.09
N SER A 38 8.63 15.05 1.80
CA SER A 38 9.34 14.03 0.99
C SER A 38 8.62 12.69 0.83
N THR A 39 7.35 12.59 1.24
CA THR A 39 6.49 11.43 1.02
C THR A 39 5.53 11.73 -0.11
N LYS A 40 5.46 10.83 -1.08
CA LYS A 40 4.46 10.90 -2.15
C LYS A 40 3.08 10.54 -1.58
N VAL A 41 2.11 11.42 -1.81
CA VAL A 41 0.73 11.31 -1.32
C VAL A 41 -0.22 11.36 -2.51
N LEU A 42 -1.20 10.48 -2.52
CA LEU A 42 -2.33 10.51 -3.44
C LEU A 42 -3.54 11.11 -2.73
N GLU A 43 -4.04 12.23 -3.24
CA GLU A 43 -5.22 12.92 -2.77
C GLU A 43 -6.44 12.56 -3.61
N MET A 44 -7.58 12.40 -2.94
CA MET A 44 -8.87 12.09 -3.52
C MET A 44 -9.93 12.87 -2.73
N SER A 45 -11.00 13.26 -3.41
CA SER A 45 -12.11 13.96 -2.78
C SER A 45 -13.06 12.97 -2.12
N LEU A 46 -13.43 13.25 -0.86
CA LEU A 46 -14.59 12.64 -0.22
C LEU A 46 -15.73 13.65 -0.28
N LEU A 47 -16.85 13.24 -0.86
CA LEU A 47 -17.98 14.09 -1.13
C LEU A 47 -19.19 13.64 -0.30
N PRO A 48 -19.95 14.56 0.34
CA PRO A 48 -21.14 14.21 1.10
C PRO A 48 -22.20 13.48 0.29
N GLU A 49 -22.32 13.80 -1.01
CA GLU A 49 -23.28 13.17 -1.93
C GLU A 49 -23.03 11.67 -2.09
N ASN A 50 -21.80 11.23 -1.81
CA ASN A 50 -21.38 9.83 -1.83
C ASN A 50 -21.19 9.27 -0.41
N ASN A 51 -21.90 9.81 0.59
CA ASN A 51 -21.80 9.39 2.00
C ASN A 51 -20.37 9.43 2.56
N MET A 52 -19.54 10.38 2.11
CA MET A 52 -18.12 10.46 2.47
C MET A 52 -17.35 9.16 2.18
N ALA A 53 -17.77 8.41 1.16
CA ALA A 53 -17.12 7.20 0.69
C ALA A 53 -16.44 7.43 -0.68
N ALA A 54 -15.32 6.75 -0.89
CA ALA A 54 -14.63 6.69 -2.18
C ALA A 54 -14.12 5.27 -2.42
N ASN A 55 -14.21 4.80 -3.66
CA ASN A 55 -13.52 3.59 -4.11
C ASN A 55 -12.08 3.96 -4.50
N ILE A 56 -11.12 3.10 -4.20
CA ILE A 56 -9.70 3.36 -4.47
C ILE A 56 -9.28 2.56 -5.70
N ASP A 57 -9.60 3.06 -6.89
CA ASP A 57 -9.26 2.46 -8.19
C ASP A 57 -8.08 3.17 -8.90
N CYS A 58 -7.58 4.25 -8.31
CA CYS A 58 -6.57 5.14 -8.90
C CYS A 58 -5.18 5.03 -8.25
N ALA A 59 -4.92 3.98 -7.47
CA ALA A 59 -3.69 3.85 -6.68
C ALA A 59 -2.94 2.54 -6.94
N GLY A 60 -1.66 2.67 -7.27
CA GLY A 60 -0.68 1.60 -7.33
C GLY A 60 0.39 1.71 -6.25
N ILE A 61 1.18 0.64 -6.10
CA ILE A 61 2.33 0.59 -5.19
C ILE A 61 3.59 0.50 -6.04
N LEU A 62 4.43 1.53 -5.98
CA LEU A 62 5.69 1.61 -6.72
C LEU A 62 6.86 1.18 -5.84
N LYS A 63 7.56 0.12 -6.24
CA LYS A 63 8.84 -0.28 -5.63
C LYS A 63 9.96 0.64 -6.11
N LEU A 64 10.66 1.26 -5.18
CA LEU A 64 11.88 2.01 -5.47
C LEU A 64 13.09 1.07 -5.48
N ARG A 65 14.11 1.38 -6.28
CA ARG A 65 15.35 0.60 -6.33
C ARG A 65 16.09 0.72 -5.00
N ASN A 66 16.54 -0.40 -4.43
CA ASN A 66 17.18 -0.40 -3.10
C ASN A 66 18.41 0.50 -3.05
N SER A 67 19.32 0.39 -4.04
CA SER A 67 20.54 1.19 -4.13
C SER A 67 20.28 2.70 -3.99
N ASP A 68 19.17 3.18 -4.55
CA ASP A 68 18.83 4.60 -4.58
C ASP A 68 18.29 5.10 -3.22
N ILE A 69 17.78 4.19 -2.40
CA ILE A 69 17.34 4.48 -1.02
C ILE A 69 18.51 4.40 -0.06
N GLU A 70 19.28 3.32 -0.16
CA GLU A 70 20.43 3.04 0.71
C GLU A 70 21.47 4.17 0.60
N LEU A 71 21.75 4.66 -0.62
CA LEU A 71 22.62 5.81 -0.85
C LEU A 71 22.12 7.10 -0.17
N ARG A 72 20.80 7.33 -0.14
CA ARG A 72 20.21 8.53 0.47
C ARG A 72 20.12 8.46 1.98
N LYS A 73 19.99 7.25 2.55
CA LYS A 73 19.79 7.04 4.00
C LYS A 73 21.04 6.59 4.75
N GLY A 74 22.08 6.14 4.05
CA GLY A 74 23.30 5.62 4.68
C GLY A 74 23.12 4.27 5.37
N GLU A 75 22.04 3.54 5.06
CA GLU A 75 21.71 2.24 5.64
C GLU A 75 21.65 1.19 4.54
N THR A 76 22.48 0.14 4.61
CA THR A 76 22.53 -0.97 3.63
C THR A 76 21.66 -2.16 4.08
N ASP A 77 21.14 -2.96 3.13
CA ASP A 77 20.42 -4.23 3.34
C ASP A 77 19.02 -4.18 3.98
N ILE A 78 18.53 -3.02 4.45
CA ILE A 78 17.20 -2.89 5.07
C ILE A 78 16.08 -3.17 4.06
N GLY A 79 16.24 -2.74 2.81
CA GLY A 79 15.19 -2.86 1.78
C GLY A 79 14.95 -4.28 1.30
N ARG A 80 15.88 -5.21 1.54
CA ARG A 80 15.85 -6.56 0.99
C ARG A 80 14.83 -7.49 1.66
N LYS A 81 14.48 -7.20 2.93
CA LYS A 81 13.54 -8.02 3.73
C LYS A 81 12.20 -7.34 4.00
N ASN A 82 12.06 -6.06 3.65
CA ASN A 82 10.89 -5.27 4.00
C ASN A 82 9.97 -5.07 2.80
N THR A 83 9.22 -6.12 2.46
CA THR A 83 8.28 -6.17 1.32
C THR A 83 6.83 -6.00 1.73
N ARG A 84 6.55 -5.78 3.03
CA ARG A 84 5.20 -5.61 3.57
C ARG A 84 4.90 -4.14 3.80
N VAL A 85 3.76 -3.69 3.28
CA VAL A 85 3.32 -2.30 3.38
C VAL A 85 1.88 -2.20 3.87
N ARG A 86 1.43 -0.99 4.20
CA ARG A 86 0.01 -0.69 4.38
C ARG A 86 -0.37 0.53 3.54
N LEU A 87 -1.61 0.58 3.08
CA LEU A 87 -2.21 1.84 2.61
C LEU A 87 -2.59 2.66 3.84
N VAL A 88 -2.13 3.90 3.90
CA VAL A 88 -2.45 4.82 5.00
C VAL A 88 -3.34 5.94 4.48
N PHE A 89 -4.54 6.01 5.04
CA PHE A 89 -5.55 7.01 4.73
C PHE A 89 -5.55 8.07 5.82
N ARG A 90 -5.57 9.34 5.43
CA ARG A 90 -5.64 10.46 6.35
C ARG A 90 -6.61 11.49 5.80
N VAL A 91 -7.49 11.98 6.66
CA VAL A 91 -8.45 13.05 6.36
C VAL A 91 -8.28 14.16 7.39
N HIS A 92 -8.35 15.40 6.93
CA HIS A 92 -8.34 16.59 7.75
C HIS A 92 -9.74 17.20 7.70
N VAL A 93 -10.47 17.11 8.82
CA VAL A 93 -11.84 17.62 8.94
C VAL A 93 -11.79 18.98 9.62
N PRO A 94 -12.02 20.09 8.90
CA PRO A 94 -12.14 21.40 9.52
C PRO A 94 -13.34 21.41 10.48
N GLN A 95 -13.12 21.96 11.65
CA GLN A 95 -14.13 22.17 12.69
C GLN A 95 -14.48 23.65 12.74
N GLY A 96 -15.54 23.99 13.50
CA GLY A 96 -15.78 25.38 13.88
C GLY A 96 -14.56 26.02 14.55
N ASN A 97 -14.42 27.34 14.43
CA ASN A 97 -13.38 28.14 15.08
C ASN A 97 -11.94 27.88 14.57
N GLY A 98 -11.79 27.44 13.31
CA GLY A 98 -10.49 27.27 12.66
C GLY A 98 -9.67 26.06 13.15
N LYS A 99 -10.24 25.22 14.01
CA LYS A 99 -9.64 23.95 14.43
C LYS A 99 -9.74 22.92 13.31
N VAL A 100 -8.80 21.98 13.25
CA VAL A 100 -8.82 20.85 12.31
C VAL A 100 -8.62 19.56 13.07
N VAL A 101 -9.49 18.59 12.86
CA VAL A 101 -9.34 17.22 13.39
C VAL A 101 -8.72 16.36 12.30
N SER A 102 -7.65 15.64 12.64
CA SER A 102 -7.01 14.70 11.72
C SER A 102 -7.37 13.28 12.11
N ILE A 103 -7.97 12.53 11.18
CA ILE A 103 -8.28 11.11 11.36
C ILE A 103 -7.37 10.31 10.44
N GLN A 104 -6.80 9.21 10.94
CA GLN A 104 -5.94 8.33 10.18
C GLN A 104 -6.34 6.87 10.38
N ALA A 105 -6.36 6.11 9.29
CA ALA A 105 -6.60 4.68 9.29
C ALA A 105 -5.57 3.99 8.38
N ALA A 106 -5.17 2.76 8.74
CA ALA A 106 -4.27 1.94 7.94
C ALA A 106 -5.00 0.67 7.49
N SER A 107 -4.76 0.23 6.25
CA SER A 107 -5.25 -1.06 5.76
C SER A 107 -4.59 -2.22 6.51
N VAL A 108 -5.08 -3.43 6.26
CA VAL A 108 -4.30 -4.66 6.53
C VAL A 108 -2.97 -4.63 5.78
N PRO A 109 -1.93 -5.36 6.25
CA PRO A 109 -0.67 -5.47 5.53
C PRO A 109 -0.83 -6.09 4.14
N ILE A 110 -0.10 -5.55 3.17
CA ILE A 110 -0.03 -6.02 1.79
C ILE A 110 1.39 -6.55 1.55
N GLU A 111 1.50 -7.78 1.07
CA GLU A 111 2.76 -8.39 0.64
C GLU A 111 3.07 -7.98 -0.81
N CYS A 112 4.18 -7.26 -1.00
CA CYS A 112 4.58 -6.72 -2.31
C CYS A 112 5.73 -7.50 -2.96
N SER A 113 6.14 -8.65 -2.40
CA SER A 113 7.03 -9.58 -3.10
C SER A 113 6.29 -10.26 -4.25
N GLN A 114 7.04 -10.57 -5.31
CA GLN A 114 6.52 -11.38 -6.41
C GLN A 114 6.17 -12.76 -5.85
N ARG A 115 4.92 -13.19 -6.01
CA ARG A 115 4.53 -14.57 -5.69
C ARG A 115 5.22 -15.50 -6.68
N SER A 116 5.95 -16.49 -6.19
CA SER A 116 6.42 -17.60 -7.01
C SER A 116 5.20 -18.32 -7.58
N ALA A 117 5.09 -18.37 -8.90
CA ALA A 117 3.94 -18.97 -9.59
C ALA A 117 3.94 -20.52 -9.58
N GLN A 118 4.91 -21.14 -8.89
CA GLN A 118 5.10 -22.58 -8.86
C GLN A 118 5.48 -23.03 -7.45
N GLU A 119 4.48 -23.29 -6.62
CA GLU A 119 4.55 -24.52 -5.84
C GLU A 119 3.76 -25.55 -6.65
N LEU A 120 4.46 -26.29 -7.52
CA LEU A 120 3.86 -27.46 -8.14
C LEU A 120 3.47 -28.41 -7.00
N PRO A 121 2.24 -28.95 -6.98
CA PRO A 121 1.85 -29.89 -5.95
C PRO A 121 2.84 -31.05 -5.93
N GLN A 122 3.55 -31.22 -4.82
CA GLN A 122 4.44 -32.34 -4.61
C GLN A 122 3.68 -33.41 -3.83
N VAL A 123 3.53 -34.58 -4.44
CA VAL A 123 3.03 -35.76 -3.75
C VAL A 123 4.24 -36.47 -3.14
N GLU A 124 4.46 -36.24 -1.85
CA GLU A 124 5.56 -36.92 -1.14
C GLU A 124 5.29 -38.42 -0.95
N ARG A 125 4.02 -38.81 -0.78
CA ARG A 125 3.59 -40.21 -0.69
C ARG A 125 2.18 -40.40 -1.26
N CYS A 126 1.99 -41.48 -2.01
CA CYS A 126 0.67 -41.93 -2.49
C CYS A 126 0.48 -43.39 -2.04
N SER A 127 -0.56 -43.67 -1.25
CA SER A 127 -0.99 -45.03 -0.93
C SER A 127 -2.15 -45.42 -1.85
N LEU A 128 -1.93 -46.39 -2.72
CA LEU A 128 -2.97 -46.92 -3.60
C LEU A 128 -3.97 -47.75 -2.76
N SER A 129 -5.17 -47.24 -2.53
CA SER A 129 -6.29 -48.07 -2.08
C SER A 129 -6.91 -48.71 -3.32
N ALA A 130 -6.76 -50.02 -3.48
CA ALA A 130 -7.38 -50.76 -4.57
C ALA A 130 -8.90 -50.60 -4.49
N GLY A 131 -9.48 -49.85 -5.42
CA GLY A 131 -10.92 -49.80 -5.62
C GLY A 131 -11.36 -51.06 -6.37
N SER A 132 -12.16 -51.90 -5.73
CA SER A 132 -12.83 -53.03 -6.37
C SER A 132 -13.89 -52.51 -7.35
N GLY A 133 -13.76 -52.85 -8.63
CA GLY A 133 -14.77 -52.66 -9.66
C GLY A 133 -15.83 -53.75 -9.65
#